data_AF-A0A1X0QG95-F1
#
_entry.id   AF-A0A1X0QG95-F1
#
_cell.length_a   1.000
_cell.length_b   1.000
_cell.length_c   1.000
_cell.angle_alpha   90.00
_cell.angle_beta   90.00
_cell.angle_gamma   90.00
#
_symmetry.space_group_name_H-M   'P 1'
#
loop_
_entity.id
_entity.type
_entity.pdbx_description
1 polymer ?
#
loop_
_entity_poly.entity_id
_entity_poly.type
_entity_poly.pdbx_seq_one_letter_code
_entity_poly.pdbx_strand_id
1 'polypeptide(L)'
;MNNHNEGENIQNLRHEDEIEEEANSRTGLLRNVRVASNEWTRFLLFGSMFFIIGFIYSFMRILKDMFVMERQDPNCFNFIKICYILPLSFGVVVLINYLLQSKTISKIFTIFLVVFAVLFILFGSILPFEKDILDLTYLKKTYGKSNNVIKYFMYTLAEPMATLIYISAELWGSIMLSYLYLSYLNESCTFRQHSRFIPPLFILINFALFTSALVTS
;
A
#
# COMPACT_ATOMS: atom_id res chain seq x y z
N MET A 1 -57.63 7.59 4.97
CA MET A 1 -57.12 8.92 4.54
C MET A 1 -55.65 8.95 4.92
N ASN A 2 -54.84 8.30 4.09
CA ASN A 2 -53.41 8.04 4.27
C ASN A 2 -52.78 8.44 2.93
N ASN A 3 -51.57 9.01 2.93
CA ASN A 3 -50.76 9.47 1.77
C ASN A 3 -50.57 11.00 1.66
N HIS A 4 -49.99 11.64 2.69
CA HIS A 4 -49.38 12.97 2.45
C HIS A 4 -48.04 13.24 3.15
N ASN A 5 -47.49 12.30 3.94
CA ASN A 5 -46.28 12.55 4.73
C ASN A 5 -45.02 11.80 4.25
N GLU A 6 -45.05 11.15 3.08
CA GLU A 6 -43.86 10.46 2.53
C GLU A 6 -43.10 11.28 1.47
N GLY A 7 -43.64 12.43 1.03
CA GLY A 7 -43.04 13.25 -0.02
C GLY A 7 -41.96 14.23 0.44
N GLU A 8 -41.97 14.68 1.70
CA GLU A 8 -41.04 15.72 2.18
C GLU A 8 -39.64 15.20 2.53
N ASN A 9 -39.47 13.88 2.73
CA ASN A 9 -38.19 13.33 3.16
C ASN A 9 -37.27 12.91 2.01
N ILE A 10 -37.74 12.97 0.76
CA ILE A 10 -36.96 12.66 -0.45
C ILE A 10 -36.30 13.93 -1.03
N GLN A 11 -36.73 15.12 -0.59
CA GLN A 11 -36.32 16.41 -1.15
C GLN A 11 -35.08 17.05 -0.48
N ASN A 12 -34.43 16.33 0.45
CA ASN A 12 -33.21 16.80 1.14
C ASN A 12 -31.96 16.02 0.72
N LEU A 13 -31.95 15.49 -0.50
CA LEU A 13 -30.73 15.02 -1.16
C LEU A 13 -30.22 16.18 -2.00
N ARG A 14 -29.30 16.96 -1.44
CA ARG A 14 -28.59 18.03 -2.15
C ARG A 14 -28.00 17.45 -3.45
N HIS A 15 -28.45 17.90 -4.61
CA HIS A 15 -27.99 17.40 -5.90
C HIS A 15 -26.48 17.63 -6.03
N GLU A 16 -25.74 16.69 -6.64
CA GLU A 16 -24.27 16.76 -6.77
C GLU A 16 -23.81 18.11 -7.36
N ASP A 17 -24.64 18.73 -8.19
CA ASP A 17 -24.39 20.04 -8.80
C ASP A 17 -24.29 21.20 -7.78
N GLU A 18 -25.07 21.20 -6.69
CA GLU A 18 -24.99 22.23 -5.63
C GLU A 18 -23.71 22.06 -4.78
N ILE A 19 -23.26 20.81 -4.61
CA ILE A 19 -22.00 20.48 -3.92
C ILE A 19 -20.80 20.91 -4.79
N GLU A 20 -20.95 20.86 -6.11
CA GLU A 20 -19.96 21.37 -7.06
C GLU A 20 -19.87 22.90 -7.09
N GLU A 21 -21.00 23.61 -7.00
CA GLU A 21 -20.99 25.07 -6.87
C GLU A 21 -20.33 25.51 -5.55
N GLU A 22 -20.65 24.86 -4.42
CA GLU A 22 -20.00 25.16 -3.13
C GLU A 22 -18.48 24.89 -3.19
N ALA A 23 -18.06 23.77 -3.81
CA ALA A 23 -16.65 23.42 -3.97
C ALA A 23 -15.89 24.33 -4.97
N ASN A 24 -16.55 24.83 -6.01
CA ASN A 24 -15.98 25.75 -6.99
C ASN A 24 -16.00 27.22 -6.53
N SER A 25 -16.84 27.58 -5.55
CA SER A 25 -16.91 28.94 -4.98
C SER A 25 -15.67 29.32 -4.15
N ARG A 26 -14.84 28.34 -3.76
CA ARG A 26 -13.63 28.59 -2.97
C ARG A 26 -12.51 29.21 -3.81
N THR A 27 -12.21 30.47 -3.52
CA THR A 27 -11.12 31.25 -4.13
C THR A 27 -9.89 31.34 -3.22
N GLY A 28 -8.67 31.34 -3.80
CA GLY A 28 -7.39 31.48 -3.06
C GLY A 28 -6.45 30.26 -3.08
N LEU A 29 -5.53 30.17 -2.12
CA LEU A 29 -4.51 29.08 -1.99
C LEU A 29 -5.16 27.69 -1.77
N LEU A 30 -6.38 27.66 -1.22
CA LEU A 30 -7.22 26.48 -1.05
C LEU A 30 -8.04 26.09 -2.29
N ARG A 31 -7.88 26.79 -3.43
CA ARG A 31 -8.53 26.46 -4.71
C ARG A 31 -8.20 25.05 -5.21
N ASN A 32 -7.03 24.50 -4.83
CA ASN A 32 -6.62 23.13 -5.17
C ASN A 32 -7.27 22.07 -4.26
N VAL A 33 -7.85 22.46 -3.12
CA VAL A 33 -8.52 21.55 -2.18
C VAL A 33 -10.02 21.79 -2.29
N ARG A 34 -10.62 21.24 -3.35
CA ARG A 34 -12.06 21.33 -3.64
C ARG A 34 -12.84 20.28 -2.86
N VAL A 35 -12.78 20.33 -1.53
CA VAL A 35 -13.53 19.45 -0.62
C VAL A 35 -14.70 20.23 -0.03
N ALA A 36 -15.93 19.81 -0.35
CA ALA A 36 -17.15 20.42 0.16
C ALA A 36 -17.29 20.16 1.68
N SER A 37 -17.94 21.08 2.41
CA SER A 37 -18.04 21.05 3.88
C SER A 37 -18.64 19.73 4.41
N ASN A 38 -19.60 19.16 3.68
CA ASN A 38 -20.25 17.89 4.02
C ASN A 38 -19.41 16.63 3.69
N GLU A 39 -18.36 16.78 2.86
CA GLU A 39 -17.50 15.67 2.43
C GLU A 39 -16.22 15.55 3.28
N TRP A 40 -15.97 16.50 4.18
CA TRP A 40 -14.74 16.56 5.00
C TRP A 40 -14.51 15.32 5.85
N THR A 41 -15.56 14.76 6.46
CA THR A 41 -15.43 13.54 7.26
C THR A 41 -14.95 12.38 6.41
N ARG A 42 -15.52 12.19 5.21
CA ARG A 42 -15.10 11.13 4.28
C ARG A 42 -13.68 11.34 3.80
N PHE A 43 -13.35 12.58 3.42
CA PHE A 43 -12.00 12.96 3.01
C PHE A 43 -10.97 12.69 4.12
N LEU A 44 -11.30 13.03 5.38
CA LEU A 44 -10.43 12.79 6.52
C LEU A 44 -10.22 11.29 6.77
N LEU A 45 -11.28 10.47 6.69
CA LEU A 45 -11.15 9.02 6.84
C LEU A 45 -10.26 8.44 5.73
N PHE A 46 -10.55 8.70 4.46
CA PHE A 46 -9.73 8.21 3.34
C PHE A 46 -8.29 8.74 3.41
N GLY A 47 -8.12 10.03 3.70
CA GLY A 47 -6.82 10.66 3.88
C GLY A 47 -6.00 10.04 5.01
N SER A 48 -6.62 9.74 6.15
CA SER A 48 -5.96 9.06 7.27
C SER A 48 -5.54 7.63 6.91
N MET A 49 -6.40 6.87 6.23
CA MET A 49 -6.05 5.53 5.75
C MET A 49 -4.88 5.58 4.77
N PHE A 50 -4.93 6.51 3.81
CA PHE A 50 -3.86 6.66 2.82
C PHE A 50 -2.54 7.11 3.43
N PHE A 51 -2.60 8.02 4.41
CA PHE A 51 -1.45 8.45 5.18
C PHE A 51 -0.80 7.28 5.91
N ILE A 52 -1.58 6.45 6.63
CA ILE A 52 -1.06 5.29 7.36
C ILE A 52 -0.44 4.27 6.40
N ILE A 53 -1.13 3.94 5.31
CA ILE A 53 -0.62 2.97 4.32
C ILE A 53 0.66 3.50 3.64
N GLY A 54 0.68 4.80 3.32
CA GLY A 54 1.84 5.50 2.75
C GLY A 54 3.01 5.57 3.73
N PHE A 55 2.74 5.78 5.01
CA PHE A 55 3.75 5.76 6.08
C PHE A 55 4.36 4.36 6.21
N ILE A 56 3.54 3.31 6.32
CA ILE A 56 4.01 1.92 6.37
C ILE A 56 4.83 1.60 5.12
N TYR A 57 4.37 2.03 3.95
CA TYR A 57 5.10 1.83 2.70
C TYR A 57 6.49 2.49 2.73
N SER A 58 6.57 3.75 3.15
CA SER A 58 7.84 4.47 3.25
C SER A 58 8.77 3.81 4.26
N PHE A 59 8.24 3.44 5.43
CA PHE A 59 9.01 2.78 6.48
C PHE A 59 9.55 1.41 6.01
N MET A 60 8.71 0.59 5.39
CA MET A 60 9.12 -0.70 4.80
C MET A 60 10.15 -0.53 3.68
N ARG A 61 10.05 0.54 2.90
CA ARG A 61 11.05 0.86 1.87
C ARG A 61 12.42 1.16 2.48
N ILE A 62 12.48 1.90 3.58
CA ILE A 62 13.76 2.17 4.24
C ILE A 62 14.30 0.89 4.89
N LEU A 63 13.45 0.14 5.60
CA LEU A 63 13.85 -1.10 6.25
C LEU A 63 14.39 -2.14 5.25
N LYS A 64 13.71 -2.39 4.14
CA LYS A 64 14.18 -3.38 3.15
C LYS A 64 15.56 -2.99 2.60
N ASP A 65 15.79 -1.69 2.36
CA ASP A 65 17.03 -1.20 1.78
C ASP A 65 18.17 -1.35 2.80
N MET A 66 17.91 -1.08 4.09
CA MET A 66 18.86 -1.35 5.19
C MET A 66 19.20 -2.85 5.30
N PHE A 67 18.19 -3.72 5.35
CA PHE A 67 18.40 -5.17 5.52
C PHE A 67 19.20 -5.79 4.39
N VAL A 68 18.94 -5.41 3.15
CA VAL A 68 19.66 -5.95 2.00
C VAL A 68 21.07 -5.36 1.94
N MET A 69 21.27 -4.07 2.21
CA MET A 69 22.61 -3.47 2.24
C MET A 69 23.51 -4.05 3.33
N GLU A 70 22.95 -4.42 4.49
CA GLU A 70 23.73 -5.03 5.58
C GLU A 70 24.12 -6.49 5.30
N ARG A 71 23.28 -7.26 4.57
CA ARG A 71 23.37 -8.73 4.55
C ARG A 71 23.58 -9.34 3.16
N GLN A 72 23.35 -8.59 2.09
CA GLN A 72 23.39 -9.09 0.72
C GLN A 72 24.17 -8.15 -0.23
N ASP A 73 24.67 -8.71 -1.32
CA ASP A 73 25.34 -7.95 -2.38
C ASP A 73 24.31 -7.07 -3.10
N PRO A 74 24.59 -5.78 -3.39
CA PRO A 74 23.66 -4.89 -4.10
C PRO A 74 23.16 -5.46 -5.44
N ASN A 75 23.93 -6.30 -6.11
CA ASN A 75 23.48 -6.91 -7.36
C ASN A 75 22.32 -7.89 -7.16
N CYS A 76 22.07 -8.36 -5.94
CA CYS A 76 20.91 -9.20 -5.59
C CYS A 76 19.58 -8.43 -5.73
N PHE A 77 19.58 -7.09 -5.61
CA PHE A 77 18.35 -6.29 -5.73
C PHE A 77 17.62 -6.54 -7.06
N ASN A 78 18.36 -6.43 -8.16
CA ASN A 78 17.79 -6.61 -9.50
C ASN A 78 17.35 -8.05 -9.73
N PHE A 79 18.13 -9.01 -9.19
CA PHE A 79 17.77 -10.42 -9.26
C PHE A 79 16.45 -10.71 -8.52
N ILE A 80 16.28 -10.21 -7.29
CA ILE A 80 15.07 -10.42 -6.51
C ILE A 80 13.85 -9.83 -7.23
N LYS A 81 14.00 -8.62 -7.80
CA LYS A 81 12.94 -7.97 -8.57
C LYS A 81 12.47 -8.80 -9.75
N ILE A 82 13.40 -9.24 -10.59
CA ILE A 82 13.06 -9.95 -11.82
C ILE A 82 12.54 -11.36 -11.51
N CYS A 83 13.22 -12.09 -10.62
CA CYS A 83 12.93 -13.51 -10.40
C CYS A 83 11.81 -13.77 -9.40
N TYR A 84 11.57 -12.90 -8.41
CA TYR A 84 10.56 -13.13 -7.39
C TYR A 84 9.42 -12.11 -7.46
N ILE A 85 9.73 -10.82 -7.51
CA ILE A 85 8.68 -9.79 -7.41
C ILE A 85 7.79 -9.77 -8.64
N LEU A 86 8.35 -9.83 -9.85
CA LEU A 86 7.55 -9.86 -11.07
C LEU A 86 6.54 -11.02 -11.11
N PRO A 87 6.96 -12.30 -10.98
CA PRO A 87 6.00 -13.41 -11.05
C PRO A 87 5.01 -13.38 -9.88
N LEU A 88 5.46 -13.00 -8.69
CA LEU A 88 4.58 -12.96 -7.52
C LEU A 88 3.56 -11.81 -7.61
N SER A 89 3.97 -10.64 -8.09
CA SER A 89 3.05 -9.52 -8.32
C SER A 89 1.98 -9.91 -9.35
N PHE A 90 2.38 -10.56 -10.44
CA PHE A 90 1.44 -11.07 -11.43
C PHE A 90 0.47 -12.09 -10.82
N GLY A 91 0.99 -13.07 -10.06
CA GLY A 91 0.18 -14.07 -9.37
C GLY A 91 -0.81 -13.47 -8.38
N VAL A 92 -0.40 -12.47 -7.60
CA VAL A 92 -1.28 -11.78 -6.66
C VAL A 92 -2.35 -10.96 -7.38
N VAL A 93 -2.03 -10.30 -8.49
CA VAL A 93 -3.03 -9.58 -9.30
C VAL A 93 -4.06 -10.56 -9.86
N VAL A 94 -3.65 -11.71 -10.38
CA VAL A 94 -4.57 -12.77 -10.84
C VAL A 94 -5.44 -13.26 -9.68
N LEU A 95 -4.86 -13.50 -8.50
CA LEU A 95 -5.59 -13.90 -7.31
C LEU A 95 -6.63 -12.85 -6.90
N ILE A 96 -6.28 -11.55 -6.93
CA ILE A 96 -7.23 -10.48 -6.60
C ILE A 96 -8.38 -10.45 -7.61
N ASN A 97 -8.07 -10.54 -8.91
CA ASN A 97 -9.11 -10.59 -9.95
C ASN A 97 -10.06 -11.77 -9.76
N TYR A 98 -9.52 -12.93 -9.39
CA TYR A 98 -10.34 -14.10 -9.05
C TYR A 98 -11.23 -13.84 -7.82
N LEU A 99 -10.68 -13.24 -6.75
CA LEU A 99 -11.45 -12.91 -5.55
C LEU A 99 -12.53 -11.87 -5.82
N LEU A 100 -12.31 -10.92 -6.72
CA LEU A 100 -13.30 -9.90 -7.12
C LEU A 100 -14.56 -10.50 -7.75
N GLN A 101 -14.50 -11.72 -8.29
CA GLN A 101 -15.68 -12.41 -8.82
C GLN A 101 -16.65 -12.85 -7.69
N SER A 102 -16.16 -12.95 -6.44
CA SER A 102 -16.94 -13.49 -5.31
C SER A 102 -17.07 -12.52 -4.13
N LYS A 103 -16.20 -11.51 -4.02
CA LYS A 103 -16.12 -10.58 -2.87
C LYS A 103 -15.98 -9.14 -3.34
N THR A 104 -16.58 -8.22 -2.60
CA THR A 104 -16.43 -6.76 -2.77
C THR A 104 -14.99 -6.29 -2.50
N ILE A 105 -14.52 -5.22 -3.15
CA ILE A 105 -13.14 -4.71 -2.99
C ILE A 105 -12.80 -4.42 -1.52
N SER A 106 -13.76 -3.90 -0.74
CA SER A 106 -13.55 -3.56 0.68
C SER A 106 -13.18 -4.79 1.53
N LYS A 107 -13.82 -5.94 1.25
CA LYS A 107 -13.51 -7.20 1.93
C LYS A 107 -12.14 -7.72 1.51
N ILE A 108 -11.80 -7.63 0.23
CA ILE A 108 -10.50 -8.06 -0.28
C ILE A 108 -9.39 -7.20 0.34
N PHE A 109 -9.56 -5.88 0.33
CA PHE A 109 -8.66 -4.94 0.98
C PHE A 109 -8.44 -5.28 2.46
N THR A 110 -9.51 -5.56 3.19
CA THR A 110 -9.43 -5.96 4.61
C THR A 110 -8.69 -7.29 4.80
N ILE A 111 -8.97 -8.30 3.98
CA ILE A 111 -8.28 -9.61 4.03
C ILE A 111 -6.78 -9.42 3.82
N PHE A 112 -6.38 -8.68 2.78
CA PHE A 112 -4.98 -8.45 2.49
C PHE A 112 -4.29 -7.62 3.58
N LEU A 113 -4.96 -6.60 4.13
CA LEU A 113 -4.44 -5.85 5.28
C LEU A 113 -4.11 -6.77 6.46
N VAL A 114 -5.02 -7.69 6.81
CA VAL A 114 -4.81 -8.65 7.89
C VAL A 114 -3.66 -9.61 7.57
N VAL A 115 -3.58 -10.12 6.35
CA VAL A 115 -2.48 -11.01 5.91
C VAL A 115 -1.14 -10.31 6.05
N PHE A 116 -1.01 -9.08 5.56
CA PHE A 116 0.23 -8.31 5.68
C PHE A 116 0.56 -7.94 7.13
N ALA A 117 -0.44 -7.59 7.93
CA ALA A 117 -0.23 -7.32 9.36
C ALA A 117 0.33 -8.55 10.09
N VAL A 118 -0.24 -9.74 9.85
CA VAL A 118 0.25 -11.00 10.42
C VAL A 118 1.67 -11.29 9.93
N LEU A 119 1.97 -11.09 8.65
CA LEU A 119 3.32 -11.26 8.10
C LEU A 119 4.33 -10.33 8.78
N PHE A 120 3.99 -9.05 8.98
CA PHE A 120 4.90 -8.09 9.63
C PHE A 120 5.14 -8.42 11.10
N ILE A 121 4.11 -8.87 11.83
CA ILE A 121 4.26 -9.33 13.22
C ILE A 121 5.17 -10.57 13.26
N LEU A 122 4.97 -11.51 12.33
CA LEU A 122 5.77 -12.72 12.22
C LEU A 122 7.24 -12.39 11.92
N PHE A 123 7.50 -11.47 10.98
CA PHE A 123 8.86 -11.02 10.71
C PHE A 123 9.50 -10.37 11.94
N GLY A 124 8.81 -9.43 12.59
CA GLY A 124 9.34 -8.78 13.81
C GLY A 124 9.66 -9.77 14.94
N SER A 125 8.91 -10.88 15.02
CA SER A 125 9.11 -11.90 16.06
C SER A 125 10.26 -12.86 15.74
N ILE A 126 10.46 -13.21 14.46
CA ILE A 126 11.46 -14.21 14.04
C ILE A 126 12.84 -13.59 13.78
N LEU A 127 12.89 -12.34 13.31
CA LEU A 127 14.13 -11.63 12.98
C LEU A 127 15.21 -11.68 14.07
N PRO A 128 14.92 -11.49 15.37
CA PRO A 128 15.95 -11.59 16.41
C PRO A 128 16.55 -12.99 16.57
N PHE A 129 15.83 -14.04 16.20
CA PHE A 129 16.26 -15.44 16.31
C PHE A 129 16.81 -16.02 15.00
N GLU A 130 16.81 -15.23 13.91
CA GLU A 130 17.17 -15.72 12.58
C GLU A 130 18.57 -16.37 12.54
N LYS A 131 19.55 -15.76 13.20
CA LYS A 131 20.94 -16.24 13.22
C LYS A 131 21.10 -17.59 13.90
N ASP A 132 20.24 -17.88 14.89
CA ASP A 132 20.30 -19.14 15.65
C ASP A 132 19.55 -20.27 14.93
N ILE A 133 18.59 -19.94 14.06
CA ILE A 133 17.71 -20.93 13.40
C ILE A 133 18.16 -21.22 11.96
N LEU A 134 18.61 -20.20 11.21
CA LEU A 134 18.98 -20.31 9.80
C LEU A 134 20.36 -19.69 9.54
N ASP A 135 21.42 -20.38 9.92
CA ASP A 135 22.77 -20.06 9.43
C ASP A 135 23.08 -20.84 8.13
N LEU A 136 22.72 -20.24 7.00
CA LEU A 136 23.06 -20.77 5.66
C LEU A 136 24.27 -20.05 5.05
N THR A 137 25.12 -19.43 5.87
CA THR A 137 26.31 -18.71 5.41
C THR A 137 27.26 -19.60 4.59
N TYR A 138 27.22 -20.92 4.82
CA TYR A 138 27.98 -21.90 4.03
C TYR A 138 27.66 -21.84 2.53
N LEU A 139 26.40 -21.57 2.14
CA LEU A 139 26.00 -21.47 0.73
C LEU A 139 26.70 -20.31 0.02
N LYS A 140 26.84 -19.17 0.71
CA LYS A 140 27.54 -18.00 0.17
C LYS A 140 29.01 -18.31 -0.12
N LYS A 141 29.65 -19.11 0.75
CA LYS A 141 31.06 -19.51 0.63
C LYS A 141 31.26 -20.54 -0.49
N THR A 142 30.37 -21.52 -0.62
CA THR A 142 30.46 -22.58 -1.63
C THR A 142 30.19 -22.06 -3.04
N TYR A 143 29.19 -21.20 -3.21
CA TYR A 143 28.73 -20.75 -4.53
C TYR A 143 29.22 -19.34 -4.92
N GLY A 144 30.06 -18.70 -4.10
CA GLY A 144 30.58 -17.35 -4.37
C GLY A 144 31.38 -17.21 -5.68
N LYS A 145 31.92 -18.31 -6.22
CA LYS A 145 32.65 -18.36 -7.50
C LYS A 145 31.82 -18.86 -8.69
N SER A 146 30.52 -19.15 -8.47
CA SER A 146 29.65 -19.64 -9.54
C SER A 146 29.24 -18.50 -10.49
N ASN A 147 28.55 -18.85 -11.58
CA ASN A 147 27.96 -17.89 -12.50
C ASN A 147 27.00 -16.93 -11.75
N ASN A 148 26.90 -15.70 -12.20
CA ASN A 148 26.16 -14.61 -11.53
C ASN A 148 24.73 -15.02 -11.14
N VAL A 149 24.00 -15.72 -12.03
CA VAL A 149 22.63 -16.18 -11.77
C VAL A 149 22.56 -17.15 -10.59
N ILE A 150 23.44 -18.16 -10.58
CA ILE A 150 23.48 -19.18 -9.52
C ILE A 150 23.97 -18.54 -8.21
N LYS A 151 24.96 -17.65 -8.28
CA LYS A 151 25.45 -16.90 -7.13
C LYS A 151 24.31 -16.13 -6.45
N TYR A 152 23.58 -15.30 -7.19
CA TYR A 152 22.51 -14.48 -6.62
C TYR A 152 21.34 -15.31 -6.11
N PHE A 153 20.97 -16.38 -6.82
CA PHE A 153 19.95 -17.32 -6.34
C PHE A 153 20.35 -18.01 -5.03
N MET A 154 21.61 -18.41 -4.89
CA MET A 154 22.10 -19.00 -3.64
C MET A 154 22.20 -17.97 -2.52
N TYR A 155 22.48 -16.70 -2.85
CA TYR A 155 22.56 -15.61 -1.86
C TYR A 155 21.17 -15.19 -1.35
N THR A 156 20.12 -15.29 -2.17
CA THR A 156 18.74 -15.10 -1.72
C THR A 156 18.27 -16.25 -0.84
N LEU A 157 18.67 -17.49 -1.17
CA LEU A 157 18.38 -18.66 -0.34
C LEU A 157 19.16 -18.69 0.99
N ALA A 158 20.36 -18.10 1.02
CA ALA A 158 21.16 -18.03 2.24
C ALA A 158 20.59 -17.06 3.29
N GLU A 159 19.84 -16.04 2.87
CA GLU A 159 19.19 -15.05 3.76
C GLU A 159 17.69 -14.97 3.42
N PRO A 160 16.91 -16.00 3.80
CA PRO A 160 15.51 -16.08 3.40
C PRO A 160 14.63 -15.01 4.06
N MET A 161 14.90 -14.59 5.30
CA MET A 161 14.07 -13.54 5.93
C MET A 161 14.31 -12.20 5.28
N ALA A 162 15.56 -11.82 5.00
CA ALA A 162 15.88 -10.60 4.26
C ALA A 162 15.16 -10.57 2.90
N THR A 163 15.19 -11.71 2.19
CA THR A 163 14.51 -11.85 0.89
C THR A 163 12.97 -11.76 1.03
N LEU A 164 12.37 -12.39 2.04
CA LEU A 164 10.92 -12.34 2.29
C LEU A 164 10.43 -10.96 2.72
N ILE A 165 11.19 -10.27 3.58
CA ILE A 165 10.91 -8.88 3.97
C ILE A 165 10.97 -7.98 2.75
N TYR A 166 11.99 -8.16 1.90
CA TYR A 166 12.13 -7.39 0.66
C TYR A 166 10.93 -7.57 -0.28
N ILE A 167 10.54 -8.84 -0.53
CA ILE A 167 9.37 -9.16 -1.35
C ILE A 167 8.11 -8.54 -0.76
N SER A 168 7.89 -8.71 0.55
CA SER A 168 6.68 -8.22 1.22
C SER A 168 6.59 -6.68 1.19
N ALA A 169 7.71 -5.99 1.36
CA ALA A 169 7.79 -4.53 1.27
C ALA A 169 7.46 -4.01 -0.14
N GLU A 170 7.93 -4.70 -1.18
CA GLU A 170 7.63 -4.36 -2.58
C GLU A 170 6.16 -4.65 -2.93
N LEU A 171 5.62 -5.78 -2.48
CA LEU A 171 4.22 -6.13 -2.67
C LEU A 171 3.26 -5.19 -1.92
N TRP A 172 3.61 -4.72 -0.72
CA TRP A 172 2.80 -3.75 0.01
C TRP A 172 2.60 -2.47 -0.81
N GLY A 173 3.67 -1.92 -1.39
CA GLY A 173 3.59 -0.70 -2.20
C GLY A 173 2.81 -0.87 -3.50
N SER A 174 3.03 -1.97 -4.22
CA SER A 174 2.38 -2.20 -5.50
C SER A 174 0.91 -2.62 -5.33
N ILE A 175 0.60 -3.47 -4.36
CA ILE A 175 -0.74 -4.05 -4.21
C ILE A 175 -1.59 -3.26 -3.22
N MET A 176 -1.12 -2.95 -2.01
CA MET A 176 -1.96 -2.23 -1.03
C MET A 176 -2.14 -0.78 -1.45
N LEU A 177 -1.04 -0.06 -1.63
CA LEU A 177 -1.08 1.38 -1.88
C LEU A 177 -1.62 1.70 -3.28
N SER A 178 -1.05 1.08 -4.32
CA SER A 178 -1.39 1.46 -5.70
C SER A 178 -2.66 0.78 -6.23
N TYR A 179 -2.85 -0.52 -5.98
CA TYR A 179 -3.95 -1.26 -6.60
C TYR A 179 -5.22 -1.28 -5.74
N LEU A 180 -5.16 -1.86 -4.54
CA LEU A 180 -6.36 -2.10 -3.73
C LEU A 180 -6.90 -0.82 -3.11
N TYR A 181 -6.05 0.07 -2.57
CA TYR A 181 -6.53 1.32 -2.01
C TYR A 181 -7.18 2.21 -3.07
N LEU A 182 -6.56 2.33 -4.26
CA LEU A 182 -7.13 3.12 -5.35
C LEU A 182 -8.44 2.50 -5.87
N SER A 183 -8.50 1.17 -5.98
CA SER A 183 -9.74 0.47 -6.35
C SER A 183 -10.84 0.66 -5.30
N TYR A 184 -10.49 0.62 -4.02
CA TYR A 184 -11.42 0.88 -2.92
C TYR A 184 -11.93 2.33 -2.92
N LEU A 185 -11.04 3.30 -3.21
CA LEU A 185 -11.40 4.70 -3.33
C LEU A 185 -12.33 4.95 -4.53
N ASN A 186 -12.06 4.29 -5.67
CA ASN A 186 -12.89 4.36 -6.87
C ASN A 186 -14.29 3.75 -6.65
N GLU A 187 -14.41 2.66 -5.90
CA GLU A 187 -15.73 2.06 -5.58
C GLU A 187 -16.50 2.93 -4.57
N SER A 188 -15.81 3.65 -3.69
CA SER A 188 -16.43 4.40 -2.58
C SER A 188 -16.79 5.86 -2.92
N CYS A 189 -16.23 6.44 -3.99
CA CYS A 189 -16.44 7.85 -4.37
C CYS A 189 -16.95 7.97 -5.81
N THR A 190 -17.78 8.99 -6.10
CA THR A 190 -18.13 9.31 -7.49
C THR A 190 -16.89 9.77 -8.27
N PHE A 191 -16.87 9.57 -9.59
CA PHE A 191 -15.71 9.94 -10.44
C PHE A 191 -15.26 11.40 -10.25
N ARG A 192 -16.23 12.33 -10.13
CA ARG A 192 -15.98 13.75 -9.90
C ARG A 192 -15.38 14.02 -8.51
N GLN A 193 -15.84 13.32 -7.47
CA GLN A 193 -15.26 13.40 -6.11
C GLN A 193 -13.83 12.85 -6.08
N HIS A 194 -13.60 11.69 -6.69
CA HIS A 194 -12.28 11.05 -6.76
C HIS A 194 -11.23 12.00 -7.38
N SER A 195 -11.54 12.63 -8.51
CA SER A 195 -10.64 13.57 -9.17
C SER A 195 -10.25 14.76 -8.28
N ARG A 196 -11.16 15.23 -7.41
CA ARG A 196 -10.91 16.33 -6.45
C ARG A 196 -10.08 15.87 -5.24
N PHE A 197 -10.24 14.64 -4.78
CA PHE A 197 -9.56 14.13 -3.57
C PHE A 197 -8.13 13.67 -3.86
N ILE A 198 -7.84 13.22 -5.08
CA ILE A 198 -6.52 12.71 -5.43
C ILE A 198 -5.37 13.72 -5.19
N PRO A 199 -5.45 14.98 -5.63
CA PRO A 199 -4.37 15.95 -5.40
C PRO A 199 -4.00 16.16 -3.92
N PRO A 200 -4.94 16.43 -2.99
CA PRO A 200 -4.60 16.56 -1.58
C PRO A 200 -4.18 15.24 -0.93
N LEU A 201 -4.67 14.08 -1.40
CA LEU A 201 -4.19 12.77 -0.95
C LEU A 201 -2.70 12.55 -1.30
N PHE A 202 -2.25 13.00 -2.47
CA PHE A 202 -0.82 12.95 -2.82
C PHE A 202 0.05 13.87 -1.95
N ILE A 203 -0.47 15.03 -1.52
CA ILE A 203 0.25 15.89 -0.57
C ILE A 203 0.40 15.17 0.79
N LEU A 204 -0.66 14.49 1.25
CA LEU A 204 -0.62 13.68 2.48
C LEU A 204 0.42 12.55 2.40
N ILE A 205 0.55 11.89 1.24
CA ILE A 205 1.63 10.90 1.04
C ILE A 205 3.00 11.54 1.26
N ASN A 206 3.28 12.70 0.65
CA ASN A 206 4.59 13.34 0.81
C ASN A 206 4.88 13.68 2.27
N PHE A 207 3.86 14.07 3.03
CA PHE A 207 3.98 14.24 4.48
C PHE A 207 4.24 12.92 5.22
N ALA A 208 3.60 11.82 4.80
CA ALA A 208 3.88 10.48 5.32
C ALA A 208 5.33 10.03 5.07
N LEU A 209 5.89 10.37 3.89
CA LEU A 209 7.30 10.10 3.61
C LEU A 209 8.23 10.88 4.54
N PHE A 210 7.96 12.18 4.74
CA PHE A 210 8.76 13.01 5.63
C PHE A 210 8.74 12.50 7.08
N THR A 211 7.55 12.15 7.59
CA THR A 211 7.40 11.61 8.94
C THR A 211 8.07 10.24 9.10
N SER A 212 7.97 9.36 8.09
CA SER A 212 8.70 8.09 8.09
C SER A 212 10.21 8.28 8.12
N ALA A 213 10.74 9.28 7.42
CA ALA A 213 12.18 9.57 7.43
C ALA A 213 12.65 10.01 8.83
N LEU A 214 11.86 10.83 9.53
CA LEU A 214 12.17 11.27 10.91
C LEU A 214 12.15 10.14 11.94
N VAL A 215 11.34 9.11 11.72
CA VAL A 215 11.28 7.96 12.64
C VAL A 215 12.49 7.03 12.45
N THR A 216 13.04 6.99 11.24
CA THR A 216 14.16 6.11 10.90
C THR A 216 15.52 6.78 10.99
N SER A 217 15.58 8.11 11.12
CA SER A 217 16.81 8.89 11.37
C SER A 217 17.28 8.77 12.82
#